data_AF-A0A7J2ZDN3-F1
#
_entry.id   AF-A0A7J2ZDN3-F1
#
_cell.length_a   1.000
_cell.length_b   1.000
_cell.length_c   1.000
_cell.angle_alpha   90.00
_cell.angle_beta   90.00
_cell.angle_gamma   90.00
#
_symmetry.space_group_name_H-M   'P 1'
#
loop_
_entity.id
_entity.type
_entity.pdbx_description
1 polymer ?
#
loop_
_entity_poly.entity_id
_entity_poly.type
_entity_poly.pdbx_seq_one_letter_code
_entity_poly.pdbx_strand_id
1 'polypeptide(L)' 'MKTWLDVSVLRCPNCGRHYVEASWYVVEMEADIECGECGKEFNSKKNALDRVLLEFEIDEDGKLKNVKVVKHLKIEKKE' A
#
# COMPACT_ATOMS: atom_id res chain seq x y z
N MET A 1 15.01 -17.10 4.26
CA MET A 1 14.73 -16.70 2.86
C MET A 1 14.28 -15.25 2.80
N LYS A 2 14.57 -14.51 1.72
CA LYS A 2 14.07 -13.13 1.53
C LYS A 2 12.95 -13.10 0.50
N THR A 3 11.91 -12.32 0.76
CA THR A 3 10.83 -12.02 -0.20
C THR A 3 10.44 -10.55 -0.12
N TRP A 4 9.67 -10.05 -1.09
CA TRP A 4 9.32 -8.64 -1.19
C TRP A 4 7.85 -8.41 -1.49
N LEU A 5 7.30 -7.30 -0.97
CA LEU A 5 5.96 -6.81 -1.30
C LEU A 5 6.03 -5.31 -1.58
N ASP A 6 5.46 -4.91 -2.71
CA ASP A 6 5.25 -3.52 -3.05
C ASP A 6 3.89 -3.07 -2.50
N VAL A 7 3.90 -2.12 -1.56
CA VAL A 7 2.71 -1.59 -0.91
C VAL A 7 2.60 -0.09 -1.06
N SER A 8 1.38 0.42 -1.09
CA SER A 8 1.06 1.83 -1.17
C SER A 8 0.28 2.26 0.06
N VAL A 9 0.66 3.40 0.62
CA VAL A 9 -0.05 4.08 1.70
C VAL A 9 -1.10 5.00 1.09
N LEU A 10 -2.34 4.87 1.55
CA LEU A 10 -3.48 5.68 1.14
C LEU A 10 -4.01 6.46 2.33
N ARG A 11 -4.69 7.56 2.06
CA ARG A 11 -5.47 8.26 3.09
C ARG A 11 -6.86 8.60 2.58
N CYS A 12 -7.89 8.20 3.34
CA CYS A 12 -9.26 8.60 3.03
C CYS A 12 -9.35 10.14 3.03
N PRO A 13 -9.80 10.76 1.94
CA PRO A 13 -9.90 12.22 1.86
C PRO A 13 -11.01 12.80 2.74
N ASN A 14 -11.97 11.97 3.17
CA ASN A 14 -13.12 12.41 3.96
C ASN A 14 -12.84 12.45 5.46
N CYS A 15 -12.27 11.37 6.02
CA CYS A 15 -12.05 11.24 7.47
C CYS A 15 -10.57 11.17 7.88
N GLY A 16 -9.64 11.06 6.94
CA GLY A 16 -8.20 11.03 7.22
C GLY A 16 -7.63 9.67 7.63
N ARG A 17 -8.42 8.59 7.65
CA ARG A 17 -7.93 7.24 7.93
C ARG A 17 -6.88 6.78 6.93
N HIS A 18 -5.79 6.19 7.41
CA HIS A 18 -4.74 5.61 6.60
C HIS A 18 -5.03 4.13 6.29
N TYR A 19 -4.59 3.70 5.10
CA TYR A 19 -4.60 2.32 4.65
C TYR A 19 -3.26 1.97 4.04
N VAL A 20 -2.91 0.69 4.07
CA VAL A 20 -1.78 0.13 3.32
C VAL A 20 -2.33 -1.01 2.49
N GLU A 21 -2.09 -0.99 1.18
CA GLU A 21 -2.59 -1.98 0.23
C GLU A 21 -1.49 -2.37 -0.76
N ALA A 22 -1.56 -3.55 -1.35
CA ALA A 22 -0.67 -3.95 -2.42
C ALA A 22 -0.75 -2.92 -3.57
N SER A 23 0.40 -2.42 -3.99
CA SER A 23 0.50 -1.30 -4.94
C SER A 23 -0.14 -1.60 -6.29
N TRP A 24 -0.32 -2.87 -6.64
CA TRP A 24 -1.01 -3.26 -7.87
C TRP A 24 -2.48 -2.78 -7.88
N TYR A 25 -3.22 -2.96 -6.78
CA TYR A 25 -4.61 -2.47 -6.68
C TYR A 25 -4.67 -0.94 -6.65
N VAL A 26 -3.69 -0.32 -6.02
CA VAL A 26 -3.64 1.14 -5.86
C VAL A 26 -3.20 1.85 -7.13
N VAL A 27 -2.09 1.45 -7.72
CA VAL A 27 -1.38 2.22 -8.75
C VAL A 27 -1.69 1.73 -10.15
N GLU A 28 -1.87 0.43 -10.34
CA GLU A 28 -2.09 -0.18 -11.66
C GLU A 28 -3.58 -0.30 -11.98
N MET A 29 -4.38 -0.81 -11.03
CA MET A 29 -5.84 -0.88 -11.20
C MET A 29 -6.54 0.44 -10.91
N GLU A 30 -5.94 1.32 -10.11
CA GLU A 30 -6.55 2.56 -9.62
C GLU A 30 -7.93 2.34 -9.00
N ALA A 31 -8.11 1.22 -8.30
CA ALA A 31 -9.43 0.79 -7.83
C ALA A 31 -10.03 1.80 -6.85
N ASP A 32 -11.31 2.09 -6.97
CA ASP A 32 -12.04 2.80 -5.92
C ASP A 32 -12.20 1.89 -4.71
N ILE A 33 -12.05 2.45 -3.51
CA ILE A 33 -12.18 1.72 -2.25
C ILE A 33 -13.18 2.41 -1.33
N GLU A 34 -13.97 1.61 -0.61
CA GLU A 34 -14.84 2.12 0.45
C GLU A 34 -14.06 2.29 1.75
N CYS A 35 -14.13 3.48 2.34
CA CYS A 35 -13.55 3.71 3.66
C CYS A 35 -14.34 2.95 4.73
N GLY A 36 -13.76 1.89 5.28
CA GLY A 36 -14.36 1.13 6.39
C GLY A 36 -14.58 1.90 7.71
N GLU A 37 -14.27 3.20 7.79
CA GLU A 37 -14.62 4.06 8.94
C GLU A 37 -15.78 5.00 8.66
N CYS A 38 -15.78 5.70 7.51
CA CYS A 38 -16.82 6.68 7.19
C CYS A 38 -17.77 6.26 6.05
N GLY A 39 -17.58 5.07 5.49
CA GLY A 39 -18.39 4.51 4.39
C GLY A 39 -18.22 5.23 3.04
N LYS A 40 -17.34 6.23 2.95
CA LYS A 40 -17.16 6.99 1.70
C LYS A 40 -16.23 6.26 0.75
N GLU A 41 -16.68 6.08 -0.50
CA GLU A 41 -15.84 5.60 -1.59
C GLU A 41 -14.88 6.68 -2.11
N PHE A 42 -13.66 6.29 -2.46
CA PHE A 42 -12.66 7.17 -3.05
C PHE A 42 -11.65 6.42 -3.92
N ASN A 43 -11.09 7.10 -4.91
CA ASN A 43 -10.05 6.55 -5.78
C ASN A 43 -8.73 6.36 -5.04
N SER A 44 -8.20 5.13 -5.07
CA SER A 44 -6.97 4.77 -4.36
C SER A 44 -5.75 5.56 -4.87
N LYS A 45 -5.45 5.53 -6.17
CA LYS A 45 -4.25 6.19 -6.73
C LYS A 45 -4.20 7.69 -6.46
N LYS A 46 -5.31 8.39 -6.66
CA LYS A 46 -5.41 9.85 -6.43
C LYS A 46 -5.08 10.20 -4.97
N ASN A 47 -5.47 9.32 -4.05
CA ASN A 47 -5.29 9.50 -2.61
C ASN A 47 -4.10 8.71 -2.02
N ALA A 48 -3.23 8.16 -2.88
CA ALA A 48 -1.97 7.55 -2.46
C ALA A 48 -0.97 8.62 -2.02
N LEU A 49 -0.26 8.32 -0.93
CA LEU A 49 0.69 9.21 -0.24
C LEU A 49 2.13 8.72 -0.34
N ASP A 50 2.35 7.41 -0.25
CA ASP A 50 3.67 6.79 -0.31
C ASP A 50 3.55 5.41 -0.98
N ARG A 51 4.65 4.92 -1.55
CA ARG A 51 4.75 3.59 -2.14
C ARG A 51 6.10 3.02 -1.77
N VAL A 52 6.13 1.87 -1.12
CA VAL A 52 7.36 1.27 -0.62
C VAL A 52 7.48 -0.20 -0.98
N LEU A 53 8.70 -0.62 -1.26
CA LEU A 53 9.06 -2.02 -1.33
C LEU A 53 9.50 -2.47 0.07
N LEU A 54 8.79 -3.46 0.61
CA LEU A 54 9.13 -4.13 1.86
C LEU A 54 9.96 -5.38 1.56
N GLU A 55 11.02 -5.61 2.32
CA GLU A 55 11.73 -6.90 2.38
C GLU A 55 11.27 -7.65 3.63
N PHE A 56 10.89 -8.91 3.44
CA PHE A 56 10.52 -9.84 4.48
C PHE A 56 11.61 -10.91 4.62
N GLU A 57 12.06 -11.13 5.85
CA GLU A 57 12.89 -12.27 6.20
C GLU A 57 12.00 -13.39 6.71
N ILE A 58 12.07 -14.55 6.08
CA ILE A 58 11.36 -15.77 6.45
C ILE A 58 12.37 -16.75 7.07
N ASP A 59 12.01 -17.36 8.19
CA ASP A 59 12.81 -18.39 8.86
C ASP A 59 12.68 -19.77 8.19
N GLU A 60 13.27 -20.79 8.81
CA GLU A 60 13.26 -22.16 8.30
C GLU A 60 11.89 -22.84 8.43
N ASP A 61 11.02 -22.35 9.33
CA ASP A 61 9.65 -22.84 9.53
C ASP A 61 8.63 -22.17 8.58
N GLY A 62 9.11 -21.29 7.69
CA GLY A 62 8.25 -20.54 6.77
C GLY A 62 7.51 -19.37 7.44
N LYS A 63 7.92 -18.96 8.64
CA LYS A 63 7.33 -17.83 9.36
C LYS A 63 8.11 -16.55 9.13
N LEU A 64 7.39 -15.44 9.18
CA LEU A 64 7.95 -14.12 9.04
C LEU A 64 8.72 -13.75 10.31
N LYS A 65 10.00 -13.44 10.16
CA LYS A 65 10.92 -13.09 11.24
C LYS A 65 11.19 -11.59 11.30
N ASN A 66 11.27 -10.90 10.16
CA ASN A 66 11.56 -9.48 10.10
C ASN A 66 10.92 -8.82 8.87
N VAL A 67 10.64 -7.52 8.97
CA VAL A 67 10.16 -6.66 7.87
C VAL A 67 10.91 -5.34 7.91
N LYS A 68 11.36 -4.86 6.75
CA LYS A 68 11.92 -3.51 6.62
C LYS A 68 11.57 -2.86 5.30
N VAL A 69 11.48 -1.54 5.31
CA VAL A 69 11.39 -0.72 4.09
C VAL A 69 12.77 -0.74 3.42
N VAL A 70 12.84 -1.21 2.18
CA VAL A 70 14.10 -1.22 1.42
C VAL A 70 14.15 -0.13 0.35
N LYS A 71 13.00 0.38 -0.09
CA LYS A 71 12.95 1.41 -1.13
C LYS A 71 11.62 2.17 -1.10
N HIS A 72 11.68 3.49 -1.29
CA HIS A 72 10.53 4.30 -1.69
C HIS A 72 10.45 4.36 -3.22
N LEU A 73 9.27 4.12 -3.76
CA LEU A 73 8.96 4.08 -5.19
C LEU A 73 8.11 5.32 -5.55
N LYS A 74 8.15 5.72 -6.82
CA LYS A 74 7.35 6.85 -7.29
C LYS A 74 5.89 6.44 -7.51
N ILE A 75 4.99 7.37 -7.24
CA ILE A 75 3.58 7.28 -7.62
C ILE A 75 3.38 8.27 -8.79
N GLU A 76 3.12 7.76 -9.98
CA GLU A 76 2.83 8.58 -11.14
C GLU A 76 1.33 8.87 -11.17
N LYS A 77 0.91 10.08 -10.79
CA LYS A 77 -0.50 10.50 -10.89
C LYS A 77 -0.73 11.05 -12.28
N LYS A 78 -1.71 10.50 -13.00
CA LYS A 78 -2.21 11.11 -14.24
C LYS A 78 -3.11 12.28 -13.85
N GLU A 79 -2.81 13.46 -14.37
CA GLU A 79 -3.59 14.69 -14.19
C GLU A 79 -4.96 14.59 -14.87
#